data_AF-A0A960K5E2-F1
#
_entry.id   AF-A0A960K5E2-F1
#
_cell.length_a   1.000
_cell.length_b   1.000
_cell.length_c   1.000
_cell.angle_alpha   90.00
_cell.angle_beta   90.00
_cell.angle_gamma   90.00
#
_symmetry.space_group_name_H-M   'P 1'
#
loop_
_entity.id
_entity.type
_entity.pdbx_description
1 polymer ?
#
loop_
_entity_poly.entity_id
_entity_poly.type
_entity_poly.pdbx_seq_one_letter_code
_entity_poly.pdbx_strand_id
1 'polypeptide(L)'
;LDRLLETTAERLLRQEGIALTRLVRPLVVRARPHLEVLRQHLWPGGQTLLASGSEVEGSLTVSFGDELQPLTFRADLVRRHEGRWQLIDLKTGRPLSRNKTPSGRRAELQRAVSGGERLQAVAYLLAAEQVLGAEAGEEVALGSYLFLDPQAEEEAREVTVGGADLDLKEAFKAVVDTTLTAWWQGAFPPRLVDAKGEKEPRRCQYCPVAEACLRGDSGARRRLLRVTERLSSETSPEPSGLGAVRTAERVFVDLWNLGGRG
;
A
#
# COMPACT_ATOMS: atom_id res chain seq x y z
N LEU A 1 -28.67 -3.10 -7.33
CA LEU A 1 -27.66 -2.84 -6.29
C LEU A 1 -28.19 -3.19 -4.90
N ASP A 2 -29.35 -2.66 -4.52
CA ASP A 2 -29.99 -2.80 -3.20
C ASP A 2 -30.10 -4.25 -2.72
N ARG A 3 -30.72 -5.12 -3.52
CA ARG A 3 -30.87 -6.54 -3.20
C ARG A 3 -29.52 -7.26 -3.03
N LEU A 4 -28.53 -6.91 -3.84
CA LEU A 4 -27.18 -7.50 -3.76
C LEU A 4 -26.50 -7.07 -2.45
N LEU A 5 -26.63 -5.79 -2.10
CA LEU A 5 -26.10 -5.24 -0.85
C LEU A 5 -26.72 -5.90 0.38
N GLU A 6 -28.05 -6.04 0.41
CA GLU A 6 -28.76 -6.68 1.52
C GLU A 6 -28.35 -8.15 1.66
N THR A 7 -28.38 -8.91 0.56
CA THR A 7 -27.98 -10.33 0.55
C THR A 7 -26.52 -10.52 0.99
N THR A 8 -25.63 -9.62 0.56
CA THR A 8 -24.20 -9.67 0.92
C THR A 8 -23.99 -9.30 2.38
N ALA A 9 -24.66 -8.26 2.89
CA ALA A 9 -24.56 -7.87 4.29
C ALA A 9 -25.09 -8.96 5.22
N GLU A 10 -26.21 -9.61 4.89
CA GLU A 10 -26.71 -10.77 5.62
C GLU A 10 -25.71 -11.92 5.66
N ARG A 11 -25.11 -12.25 4.51
CA ARG A 11 -24.10 -13.31 4.42
C ARG A 11 -22.87 -13.00 5.26
N LEU A 12 -22.35 -11.76 5.20
CA LEU A 12 -21.19 -11.34 5.96
C LEU A 12 -21.47 -11.38 7.48
N LEU A 13 -22.60 -10.86 7.93
CA LEU A 13 -22.97 -10.93 9.35
C LEU A 13 -23.05 -12.39 9.85
N ARG A 14 -23.60 -13.30 9.05
CA ARG A 14 -23.61 -14.74 9.39
C ARG A 14 -22.21 -15.34 9.46
N GLN A 15 -21.32 -15.00 8.52
CA GLN A 15 -19.94 -15.49 8.48
C GLN A 15 -19.12 -15.02 9.69
N GLU A 16 -19.36 -13.79 10.15
CA GLU A 16 -18.72 -13.22 11.35
C GLU A 16 -19.38 -13.68 12.67
N GLY A 17 -20.38 -14.57 12.63
CA GLY A 17 -21.10 -15.05 13.81
C GLY A 17 -22.00 -13.99 14.46
N ILE A 18 -22.33 -12.92 13.75
CA ILE A 18 -23.16 -11.81 14.25
C ILE A 18 -24.64 -12.10 13.96
N ALA A 19 -25.38 -12.53 14.99
CA ALA A 19 -26.80 -12.86 14.89
C ALA A 19 -27.75 -11.63 14.80
N LEU A 20 -27.21 -10.41 14.81
CA LEU A 20 -27.98 -9.16 14.81
C LEU A 20 -28.42 -8.78 13.38
N THR A 21 -29.49 -9.40 12.89
CA THR A 21 -30.07 -9.13 11.56
C THR A 21 -30.40 -7.66 11.31
N ARG A 22 -30.69 -6.88 12.37
CA ARG A 22 -30.92 -5.43 12.27
C ARG A 22 -29.68 -4.63 11.82
N LEU A 23 -28.48 -5.21 11.85
CA LEU A 23 -27.26 -4.57 11.34
C LEU A 23 -27.14 -4.58 9.82
N VAL A 24 -27.94 -5.39 9.11
CA VAL A 24 -27.95 -5.43 7.64
C VAL A 24 -28.20 -4.03 7.07
N ARG A 25 -29.25 -3.34 7.55
CA ARG A 25 -29.64 -2.04 6.99
C ARG A 25 -28.57 -0.95 7.22
N PRO A 26 -28.02 -0.75 8.42
CA PRO A 26 -26.88 0.14 8.63
C PRO A 26 -25.67 -0.16 7.73
N LEU A 27 -25.31 -1.43 7.53
CA LEU A 27 -24.21 -1.81 6.64
C LEU A 27 -24.50 -1.41 5.19
N VAL A 28 -25.70 -1.70 4.69
CA VAL A 28 -26.14 -1.33 3.34
C VAL A 28 -26.10 0.19 3.16
N VAL A 29 -26.63 0.95 4.11
CA VAL A 29 -26.62 2.42 4.08
C VAL A 29 -25.20 2.97 4.07
N ARG A 30 -24.30 2.38 4.86
CA ARG A 30 -22.90 2.82 4.97
C ARG A 30 -22.07 2.49 3.71
N ALA A 31 -22.32 1.34 3.08
CA ALA A 31 -21.57 0.86 1.93
C ALA A 31 -22.06 1.44 0.59
N ARG A 32 -23.38 1.70 0.47
CA ARG A 32 -24.02 2.14 -0.78
C ARG A 32 -23.30 3.31 -1.47
N PRO A 33 -22.97 4.43 -0.81
CA PRO A 33 -22.37 5.57 -1.50
C PRO A 33 -21.04 5.21 -2.17
N HIS A 34 -20.23 4.36 -1.53
CA HIS A 34 -18.94 3.90 -2.08
C HIS A 34 -19.13 3.01 -3.31
N LEU A 35 -20.13 2.13 -3.29
CA LEU A 35 -20.42 1.25 -4.42
C LEU A 35 -21.09 1.99 -5.57
N GLU A 36 -21.82 3.06 -5.31
CA GLU A 36 -22.36 3.93 -6.36
C GLU A 36 -21.23 4.66 -7.09
N VAL A 37 -20.22 5.16 -6.37
CA VAL A 37 -18.98 5.71 -6.95
C VAL A 37 -18.29 4.65 -7.81
N LEU A 38 -18.02 3.47 -7.24
CA LEU A 38 -17.41 2.36 -7.99
C LEU A 38 -18.21 2.07 -9.26
N ARG A 39 -19.54 2.09 -9.15
CA ARG A 39 -20.42 1.79 -10.27
C ARG A 39 -20.34 2.81 -11.38
N GLN A 40 -20.34 4.09 -11.03
CA GLN A 40 -20.24 5.18 -12.00
C GLN A 40 -18.87 5.19 -12.68
N HIS A 41 -17.81 4.92 -11.92
CA HIS A 41 -16.43 4.92 -12.41
C HIS A 41 -16.12 3.77 -13.37
N LEU A 42 -16.59 2.55 -13.03
CA LEU A 42 -16.28 1.36 -13.81
C LEU A 42 -17.27 1.08 -14.93
N TRP A 43 -18.51 1.57 -14.83
CA TRP A 43 -19.57 1.33 -15.81
C TRP A 43 -20.25 2.65 -16.24
N PRO A 44 -19.51 3.57 -16.88
CA PRO A 44 -20.12 4.78 -17.42
C PRO A 44 -21.21 4.41 -18.43
N GLY A 45 -22.41 4.96 -18.25
CA GLY A 45 -23.55 4.69 -19.15
C GLY A 45 -24.14 3.28 -19.05
N GLY A 46 -23.78 2.47 -18.05
CA GLY A 46 -24.39 1.14 -17.82
C GLY A 46 -23.91 0.05 -18.78
N GLN A 47 -22.76 0.23 -19.44
CA GLN A 47 -22.16 -0.78 -20.30
C GLN A 47 -21.73 -2.04 -19.52
N THR A 48 -21.72 -3.18 -20.20
CA THR A 48 -21.32 -4.48 -19.65
C THR A 48 -19.85 -4.48 -19.24
N LEU A 49 -19.54 -5.20 -18.17
CA LEU A 49 -18.23 -5.36 -17.53
C LEU A 49 -17.01 -5.30 -18.46
N LEU A 50 -16.11 -4.35 -18.19
CA LEU A 50 -14.70 -4.42 -18.58
C LEU A 50 -13.81 -5.01 -17.46
N ALA A 51 -14.36 -5.45 -16.33
CA ALA A 51 -13.56 -6.16 -15.33
C ALA A 51 -13.39 -7.63 -15.74
N SER A 52 -12.14 -8.03 -15.84
CA SER A 52 -11.73 -9.38 -16.22
C SER A 52 -11.61 -10.31 -15.02
N GLY A 53 -11.49 -9.75 -13.80
CA GLY A 53 -11.44 -10.53 -12.56
C GLY A 53 -11.53 -9.67 -11.30
N SER A 54 -11.86 -10.30 -10.17
CA SER A 54 -11.89 -9.69 -8.83
C SER A 54 -11.12 -10.57 -7.86
N GLU A 55 -10.48 -9.97 -6.85
CA GLU A 55 -9.65 -10.68 -5.86
C GLU A 55 -8.58 -11.59 -6.52
N VAL A 56 -7.92 -11.09 -7.55
CA VAL A 56 -6.93 -11.85 -8.33
C VAL A 56 -5.63 -11.96 -7.55
N GLU A 57 -5.22 -13.17 -7.24
CA GLU A 57 -3.92 -13.47 -6.65
C GLU A 57 -2.81 -13.34 -7.69
N GLY A 58 -1.66 -12.83 -7.26
CA GLY A 58 -0.48 -12.67 -8.10
C GLY A 58 0.80 -12.69 -7.29
N SER A 59 1.92 -12.76 -8.00
CA SER A 59 3.25 -12.72 -7.40
C SER A 59 4.17 -11.81 -8.21
N LEU A 60 4.93 -10.98 -7.52
CA LEU A 60 6.05 -10.23 -8.07
C LEU A 60 7.34 -10.91 -7.62
N THR A 61 8.19 -11.31 -8.54
CA THR A 61 9.52 -11.83 -8.20
C THR A 61 10.49 -10.66 -8.03
N VAL A 62 11.08 -10.50 -6.85
CA VAL A 62 12.11 -9.48 -6.60
C VAL A 62 13.47 -10.14 -6.36
N SER A 63 14.53 -9.56 -6.91
CA SER A 63 15.88 -9.98 -6.57
C SER A 63 16.24 -9.49 -5.17
N PHE A 64 16.93 -10.32 -4.39
CA PHE A 64 17.45 -10.00 -3.06
C PHE A 64 18.79 -10.72 -2.88
N GLY A 65 19.90 -9.98 -3.01
CA GLY A 65 21.23 -10.59 -3.18
C GLY A 65 21.25 -11.45 -4.44
N ASP A 66 21.75 -12.68 -4.30
CA ASP A 66 21.79 -13.68 -5.39
C ASP A 66 20.50 -14.51 -5.49
N GLU A 67 19.51 -14.25 -4.63
CA GLU A 67 18.26 -15.00 -4.59
C GLU A 67 17.09 -14.23 -5.24
N LEU A 68 16.09 -14.99 -5.69
CA LEU A 68 14.81 -14.47 -6.13
C LEU A 68 13.76 -14.74 -5.05
N GLN A 69 13.10 -13.70 -4.57
CA GLN A 69 12.11 -13.76 -3.52
C GLN A 69 10.71 -13.43 -4.08
N PRO A 70 9.70 -14.29 -3.89
CA PRO A 70 8.35 -14.00 -4.33
C PRO A 70 7.65 -13.06 -3.34
N LEU A 71 7.09 -11.96 -3.84
CA LEU A 71 6.14 -11.11 -3.14
C LEU A 71 4.73 -11.39 -3.64
N THR A 72 3.96 -12.12 -2.85
CA THR A 72 2.57 -12.45 -3.18
C THR A 72 1.64 -11.29 -2.85
N PHE A 73 0.60 -11.10 -3.67
CA PHE A 73 -0.43 -10.10 -3.45
C PHE A 73 -1.79 -10.59 -3.93
N ARG A 74 -2.84 -9.84 -3.58
CA ARG A 74 -4.20 -10.02 -4.09
C ARG A 74 -4.76 -8.67 -4.51
N ALA A 75 -4.98 -8.49 -5.81
CA ALA A 75 -5.58 -7.28 -6.37
C ALA A 75 -7.10 -7.34 -6.25
N ASP A 76 -7.74 -6.25 -5.84
CA ASP A 76 -9.20 -6.22 -5.63
C ASP A 76 -9.95 -6.39 -6.96
N LEU A 77 -9.41 -5.78 -8.03
CA LEU A 77 -10.03 -5.78 -9.35
C LEU A 77 -8.98 -5.77 -10.46
N VAL A 78 -9.24 -6.50 -11.54
CA VAL A 78 -8.45 -6.46 -12.77
C VAL A 78 -9.37 -6.15 -13.94
N ARG A 79 -8.99 -5.18 -14.79
CA ARG A 79 -9.75 -4.79 -15.98
C ARG A 79 -8.86 -4.57 -17.19
N ARG A 80 -9.46 -4.54 -18.37
CA ARG A 80 -8.82 -3.99 -19.57
C ARG A 80 -9.19 -2.50 -19.69
N HIS A 81 -8.20 -1.64 -19.79
CA HIS A 81 -8.39 -0.19 -19.97
C HIS A 81 -7.50 0.29 -21.11
N GLU A 82 -8.09 0.82 -22.18
CA GLU A 82 -7.37 1.32 -23.36
C GLU A 82 -6.34 0.31 -23.92
N GLY A 83 -6.70 -0.98 -23.97
CA GLY A 83 -5.80 -2.01 -24.45
C GLY A 83 -4.68 -2.39 -23.48
N ARG A 84 -4.73 -1.94 -22.22
CA ARG A 84 -3.75 -2.27 -21.16
C ARG A 84 -4.42 -3.04 -20.03
N TRP A 85 -3.67 -3.91 -19.36
CA TRP A 85 -4.13 -4.56 -18.14
C TRP A 85 -4.03 -3.61 -16.97
N GLN A 86 -5.11 -3.39 -16.24
CA GLN A 86 -5.11 -2.51 -15.09
C GLN A 86 -5.53 -3.28 -13.84
N LEU A 87 -4.61 -3.36 -12.89
CA LEU A 87 -4.81 -3.98 -11.59
C LEU A 87 -5.08 -2.87 -10.57
N ILE A 88 -6.21 -2.97 -9.87
CA ILE A 88 -6.76 -1.89 -9.06
C ILE A 88 -6.92 -2.37 -7.63
N ASP A 89 -6.47 -1.53 -6.69
CA ASP A 89 -6.78 -1.63 -5.27
C ASP A 89 -7.84 -0.58 -4.91
N LEU A 90 -8.95 -1.03 -4.31
CA LEU A 90 -10.12 -0.23 -3.97
C LEU A 90 -9.96 0.34 -2.56
N LYS A 91 -10.08 1.65 -2.41
CA LYS A 91 -9.95 2.34 -1.11
C LYS A 91 -11.23 3.09 -0.78
N THR A 92 -11.87 2.79 0.35
CA THR A 92 -13.07 3.51 0.83
C THR A 92 -12.78 4.81 1.60
N GLY A 93 -11.51 5.08 1.88
CA GLY A 93 -11.05 6.29 2.55
C GLY A 93 -10.79 7.45 1.59
N ARG A 94 -10.33 8.58 2.16
CA ARG A 94 -9.96 9.77 1.42
C ARG A 94 -8.88 9.48 0.37
N PRO A 95 -8.88 10.22 -0.76
CA PRO A 95 -7.79 10.22 -1.72
C PRO A 95 -6.42 10.42 -1.07
N LEU A 96 -5.40 9.87 -1.72
CA LEU A 96 -4.00 10.01 -1.30
C LEU A 96 -3.61 11.49 -1.17
N SER A 97 -4.05 12.31 -2.11
CA SER A 97 -3.69 13.71 -2.21
C SER A 97 -4.92 14.60 -2.33
N ARG A 98 -4.89 15.74 -1.66
CA ARG A 98 -5.83 16.86 -1.87
C ARG A 98 -5.24 17.93 -2.79
N ASN A 99 -4.03 17.72 -3.30
CA ASN A 99 -3.37 18.69 -4.14
C ASN A 99 -4.12 18.82 -5.47
N LYS A 100 -4.40 20.06 -5.87
CA LYS A 100 -5.15 20.36 -7.10
C LYS A 100 -4.33 20.08 -8.35
N THR A 101 -2.99 20.14 -8.27
CA THR A 101 -2.14 19.94 -9.44
C THR A 101 -1.74 18.46 -9.60
N PRO A 102 -1.68 17.94 -10.84
CA PRO A 102 -1.19 16.59 -11.10
C PRO A 102 0.24 16.35 -10.57
N SER A 103 1.15 17.32 -10.76
CA SER A 103 2.52 17.25 -10.26
C SER A 103 2.59 17.16 -8.73
N GLY A 104 1.73 17.92 -8.04
CA GLY A 104 1.61 17.87 -6.59
C GLY A 104 1.14 16.51 -6.11
N ARG A 105 0.08 15.95 -6.71
CA ARG A 105 -0.42 14.60 -6.39
C ARG A 105 0.66 13.54 -6.62
N ARG A 106 1.40 13.67 -7.71
CA ARG A 106 2.50 12.76 -8.04
C ARG A 106 3.62 12.80 -6.99
N ALA A 107 4.04 13.99 -6.59
CA ALA A 107 5.03 14.15 -5.52
C ALA A 107 4.55 13.56 -4.18
N GLU A 108 3.24 13.61 -3.86
CA GLU A 108 2.70 12.96 -2.66
C GLU A 108 2.75 11.43 -2.76
N LEU A 109 2.47 10.87 -3.95
CA LEU A 109 2.62 9.44 -4.21
C LEU A 109 4.06 8.98 -4.08
N GLN A 110 5.01 9.72 -4.67
CA GLN A 110 6.43 9.38 -4.58
C GLN A 110 6.94 9.41 -3.14
N ARG A 111 6.50 10.40 -2.35
CA ARG A 111 6.81 10.47 -0.91
C ARG A 111 6.18 9.32 -0.13
N ALA A 112 4.93 8.95 -0.44
CA ALA A 112 4.28 7.80 0.17
C ALA A 112 5.01 6.49 -0.15
N VAL A 113 5.38 6.25 -1.42
CA VAL A 113 6.12 5.05 -1.85
C VAL A 113 7.49 5.01 -1.21
N SER A 114 8.27 6.09 -1.27
CA SER A 114 9.55 6.21 -0.56
C SER A 114 9.42 6.01 0.95
N GLY A 115 8.24 6.34 1.48
CA GLY A 115 7.80 6.18 2.85
C GLY A 115 7.40 4.74 3.26
N GLY A 116 7.55 3.77 2.35
CA GLY A 116 7.06 2.41 2.57
C GLY A 116 5.53 2.29 2.62
N GLU A 117 4.82 3.30 2.12
CA GLU A 117 3.37 3.31 2.02
C GLU A 117 2.93 3.21 0.55
N ARG A 118 1.68 2.83 0.29
CA ARG A 118 1.13 2.82 -1.08
C ARG A 118 1.98 2.04 -2.10
N LEU A 119 2.55 0.92 -1.67
CA LEU A 119 3.39 0.05 -2.50
C LEU A 119 2.61 -0.84 -3.48
N GLN A 120 1.32 -1.10 -3.22
CA GLN A 120 0.51 -2.09 -3.94
C GLN A 120 0.40 -1.81 -5.44
N ALA A 121 0.10 -0.57 -5.84
CA ALA A 121 0.00 -0.21 -7.26
C ALA A 121 1.31 -0.44 -8.02
N VAL A 122 2.46 -0.12 -7.42
CA VAL A 122 3.77 -0.39 -8.04
C VAL A 122 4.03 -1.89 -8.14
N ALA A 123 3.69 -2.66 -7.10
CA ALA A 123 3.83 -4.11 -7.10
C ALA A 123 2.98 -4.77 -8.21
N TYR A 124 1.74 -4.32 -8.39
CA TYR A 124 0.84 -4.83 -9.42
C TYR A 124 1.35 -4.55 -10.84
N LEU A 125 1.82 -3.33 -11.08
CA LEU A 125 2.44 -2.96 -12.35
C LEU A 125 3.63 -3.88 -12.67
N LEU A 126 4.58 -3.99 -11.75
CA LEU A 126 5.80 -4.77 -11.96
C LEU A 126 5.50 -6.27 -12.15
N ALA A 127 4.53 -6.82 -11.41
CA ALA A 127 4.12 -8.21 -11.56
C ALA A 127 3.50 -8.47 -12.94
N ALA A 128 2.64 -7.56 -13.39
CA ALA A 128 2.03 -7.66 -14.70
C ALA A 128 3.07 -7.52 -15.83
N GLU A 129 4.04 -6.60 -15.70
CA GLU A 129 5.16 -6.47 -16.64
C GLU A 129 6.00 -7.77 -16.73
N GLN A 130 6.26 -8.44 -15.60
CA GLN A 130 6.99 -9.72 -15.57
C GLN A 130 6.25 -10.86 -16.28
N VAL A 131 4.93 -10.92 -16.14
CA VAL A 131 4.12 -12.01 -16.72
C VAL A 131 3.84 -11.77 -18.20
N LEU A 132 3.49 -10.54 -18.57
CA LEU A 132 3.04 -10.22 -19.92
C LEU A 132 4.19 -10.00 -20.89
N GLY A 133 5.38 -9.65 -20.38
CA GLY A 133 6.53 -9.30 -21.19
C GLY A 133 6.30 -7.97 -21.92
N ALA A 134 6.83 -6.87 -21.38
CA ALA A 134 6.86 -5.60 -22.10
C ALA A 134 8.08 -5.58 -23.04
N GLU A 135 7.86 -5.40 -24.35
CA GLU A 135 8.94 -4.94 -25.21
C GLU A 135 9.34 -3.51 -24.82
N ALA A 136 10.57 -3.11 -25.14
CA ALA A 136 11.08 -1.80 -24.76
C ALA A 136 10.18 -0.67 -25.30
N GLY A 137 9.46 0.01 -24.40
CA GLY A 137 8.58 1.12 -24.72
C GLY A 137 7.08 0.79 -24.80
N GLU A 138 6.66 -0.47 -24.63
CA GLU A 138 5.25 -0.83 -24.61
C GLU A 138 4.68 -0.84 -23.17
N GLU A 139 3.71 0.03 -22.91
CA GLU A 139 2.95 -0.03 -21.66
C GLU A 139 1.85 -1.09 -21.75
N VAL A 140 2.14 -2.31 -21.33
CA VAL A 140 1.16 -3.43 -21.35
C VAL A 140 0.26 -3.48 -20.12
N ALA A 141 0.68 -2.82 -19.03
CA ALA A 141 0.01 -2.87 -17.74
C ALA A 141 0.06 -1.55 -16.95
N LEU A 142 -0.86 -1.44 -15.99
CA LEU A 142 -1.04 -0.33 -15.06
C LEU A 142 -1.37 -0.89 -13.67
N GLY A 143 -0.84 -0.25 -12.63
CA GLY A 143 -1.29 -0.48 -11.25
C GLY A 143 -1.98 0.77 -10.72
N SER A 144 -3.11 0.63 -10.03
CA SER A 144 -3.89 1.80 -9.61
C SER A 144 -4.51 1.68 -8.23
N TYR A 145 -4.73 2.83 -7.62
CA TYR A 145 -5.65 3.01 -6.49
C TYR A 145 -6.92 3.68 -6.99
N LEU A 146 -8.07 3.14 -6.61
CA LEU A 146 -9.37 3.77 -6.85
C LEU A 146 -10.03 4.11 -5.51
N PHE A 147 -10.19 5.40 -5.25
CA PHE A 147 -10.78 5.94 -4.03
C PHE A 147 -12.29 6.10 -4.18
N LEU A 148 -13.05 5.39 -3.36
CA LEU A 148 -14.50 5.31 -3.38
C LEU A 148 -15.17 6.33 -2.46
N ASP A 149 -14.43 7.30 -1.92
CA ASP A 149 -15.00 8.40 -1.14
C ASP A 149 -15.97 9.21 -2.02
N PRO A 150 -17.28 9.29 -1.69
CA PRO A 150 -18.26 10.04 -2.45
C PRO A 150 -17.96 11.55 -2.51
N GLN A 151 -17.13 12.05 -1.59
CA GLN A 151 -16.72 13.45 -1.52
C GLN A 151 -15.36 13.71 -2.21
N ALA A 152 -14.74 12.69 -2.81
CA ALA A 152 -13.53 12.88 -3.58
C ALA A 152 -13.81 13.59 -4.91
N GLU A 153 -12.97 14.57 -5.23
CA GLU A 153 -12.87 15.16 -6.57
C GLU A 153 -12.48 14.09 -7.59
N GLU A 154 -12.98 14.22 -8.81
CA GLU A 154 -12.83 13.20 -9.86
C GLU A 154 -11.36 12.97 -10.23
N GLU A 155 -10.57 14.04 -10.33
CA GLU A 155 -9.16 13.99 -10.70
C GLU A 155 -8.24 13.42 -9.60
N ALA A 156 -8.77 13.24 -8.38
CA ALA A 156 -8.08 12.62 -7.25
C ALA A 156 -8.63 11.20 -6.96
N ARG A 157 -9.67 10.77 -7.67
CA ARG A 157 -10.35 9.50 -7.43
C ARG A 157 -9.50 8.31 -7.84
N GLU A 158 -8.79 8.41 -8.96
CA GLU A 158 -7.92 7.36 -9.46
C GLU A 158 -6.46 7.84 -9.49
N VAL A 159 -5.57 7.03 -8.93
CA VAL A 159 -4.13 7.26 -8.96
C VAL A 159 -3.50 6.06 -9.65
N THR A 160 -2.89 6.30 -10.82
CA THR A 160 -2.32 5.25 -11.67
C THR A 160 -0.80 5.34 -11.70
N VAL A 161 -0.18 4.17 -11.69
CA VAL A 161 1.25 3.93 -11.87
C VAL A 161 1.43 3.17 -13.20
N GLY A 162 2.21 3.74 -14.10
CA GLY A 162 2.51 3.20 -15.43
C GLY A 162 3.98 2.89 -15.66
N GLY A 163 4.31 2.43 -16.86
CA GLY A 163 5.66 1.99 -17.23
C GLY A 163 6.71 3.09 -17.12
N ALA A 164 6.30 4.34 -17.43
CA ALA A 164 7.14 5.53 -17.36
C ALA A 164 7.51 5.99 -15.93
N ASP A 165 6.94 5.37 -14.89
CA ASP A 165 7.08 5.79 -13.50
C ASP A 165 8.33 5.24 -12.81
N LEU A 166 9.49 5.51 -13.42
CA LEU A 166 10.78 4.96 -12.99
C LEU A 166 11.14 5.35 -11.55
N ASP A 167 10.81 6.57 -11.15
CA ASP A 167 11.03 7.08 -9.78
C ASP A 167 10.27 6.28 -8.71
N LEU A 168 9.03 5.87 -9.02
CA LEU A 168 8.23 5.03 -8.13
C LEU A 168 8.75 3.59 -8.09
N LYS A 169 9.19 3.05 -9.23
CA LYS A 169 9.79 1.71 -9.32
C LYS A 169 11.08 1.63 -8.49
N GLU A 170 11.93 2.65 -8.58
CA GLU A 170 13.15 2.77 -7.78
C GLU A 170 12.84 2.90 -6.28
N ALA A 171 11.91 3.78 -5.91
CA ALA A 171 11.49 3.95 -4.51
C ALA A 171 10.91 2.66 -3.92
N PHE A 172 10.05 1.96 -4.66
CA PHE A 172 9.51 0.66 -4.28
C PHE A 172 10.62 -0.37 -4.05
N LYS A 173 11.56 -0.48 -4.99
CA LYS A 173 12.70 -1.40 -4.88
C LYS A 173 13.55 -1.11 -3.63
N ALA A 174 13.82 0.16 -3.33
CA ALA A 174 14.59 0.56 -2.14
C ALA A 174 13.87 0.18 -0.83
N VAL A 175 12.54 0.34 -0.78
CA VAL A 175 11.71 -0.05 0.36
C VAL A 175 11.71 -1.57 0.54
N VAL A 176 11.50 -2.33 -0.54
CA VAL A 176 11.49 -3.79 -0.51
C VAL A 176 12.85 -4.32 -0.06
N ASP A 177 13.94 -3.83 -0.64
CA ASP A 177 15.31 -4.20 -0.24
C ASP A 177 15.56 -3.94 1.25
N THR A 178 15.21 -2.75 1.73
CA THR A 178 15.37 -2.39 3.15
C THR A 178 14.54 -3.30 4.06
N THR A 179 13.30 -3.60 3.67
CA THR A 179 12.38 -4.42 4.46
C THR A 179 12.81 -5.89 4.48
N LEU A 180 13.21 -6.45 3.34
CA LEU A 180 13.71 -7.81 3.25
C LEU A 180 15.05 -7.97 3.98
N THR A 181 15.95 -6.99 3.87
CA THR A 181 17.21 -6.99 4.63
C THR A 181 16.93 -7.02 6.13
N ALA A 182 15.99 -6.20 6.62
CA ALA A 182 15.57 -6.22 8.01
C ALA A 182 14.97 -7.56 8.43
N TRP A 183 14.12 -8.14 7.59
CA TRP A 183 13.52 -9.44 7.83
C TRP A 183 14.57 -10.53 7.99
N TRP A 184 15.50 -10.62 7.04
CA TRP A 184 16.58 -11.63 7.03
C TRP A 184 17.55 -11.48 8.20
N GLN A 185 17.81 -10.26 8.66
CA GLN A 185 18.68 -10.03 9.81
C GLN A 185 17.96 -10.14 11.17
N GLY A 186 16.65 -10.41 11.17
CA GLY A 186 15.87 -10.44 12.41
C GLY A 186 15.70 -9.05 13.07
N ALA A 187 15.86 -7.97 12.31
CA ALA A 187 15.81 -6.60 12.80
C ALA A 187 14.36 -6.07 12.77
N PHE A 188 13.63 -6.25 13.88
CA PHE A 188 12.24 -5.84 14.02
C PHE A 188 12.03 -4.83 15.15
N PRO A 189 12.52 -3.58 15.01
CA PRO A 189 12.36 -2.60 16.07
C PRO A 189 10.89 -2.20 16.24
N PRO A 190 10.38 -2.14 17.48
CA PRO A 190 9.02 -1.64 17.70
C PRO A 190 8.96 -0.16 17.32
N ARG A 191 8.04 0.22 16.43
CA ARG A 191 7.80 1.63 16.08
C ARG A 191 6.96 2.32 17.16
N LEU A 192 7.58 2.62 18.30
CA LEU A 192 6.91 3.30 19.42
C LEU A 192 6.64 4.79 19.14
N VAL A 193 7.37 5.37 18.18
CA VAL A 193 7.21 6.75 17.69
C VAL A 193 7.33 6.76 16.17
N ASP A 194 6.85 7.84 15.55
CA ASP A 194 7.10 8.16 14.15
C ASP A 194 8.59 8.35 13.88
N ALA A 195 8.96 8.44 12.61
CA ALA A 195 10.36 8.57 12.22
C ALA A 195 11.01 9.88 12.73
N LYS A 196 10.20 10.90 13.05
CA LYS A 196 10.64 12.17 13.65
C LYS A 196 10.84 12.06 15.17
N GLY A 197 10.41 10.95 15.77
CA GLY A 197 10.52 10.71 17.20
C GLY A 197 9.50 11.49 18.05
N GLU A 198 8.48 12.07 17.42
CA GLU A 198 7.56 12.99 18.08
C GLU A 198 6.33 12.26 18.61
N LYS A 199 5.58 11.58 17.74
CA LYS A 199 4.26 11.03 18.07
C LYS A 199 4.23 9.53 17.93
N GLU A 200 3.34 8.87 18.66
CA GLU A 200 3.03 7.46 18.42
C GLU A 200 2.46 7.29 17.00
N PRO A 201 2.90 6.30 16.21
CA PRO A 201 2.32 6.04 14.89
C PRO A 201 0.84 5.70 15.01
N ARG A 202 0.01 6.29 14.15
CA ARG A 202 -1.46 6.05 14.16
C ARG A 202 -1.82 4.57 14.07
N ARG A 203 -1.00 3.75 13.40
CA ARG A 203 -1.20 2.31 13.24
C ARG A 203 -1.13 1.55 14.58
N CYS A 204 -0.36 2.06 15.56
CA CYS A 204 -0.24 1.45 16.88
C CYS A 204 -1.56 1.50 17.68
N GLN A 205 -2.45 2.45 17.37
CA GLN A 205 -3.75 2.61 18.06
C GLN A 205 -4.71 1.43 17.85
N TYR A 206 -4.54 0.71 16.74
CA TYR A 206 -5.41 -0.41 16.34
C TYR A 206 -4.62 -1.72 16.24
N CYS A 207 -3.41 -1.76 16.79
CA CYS A 207 -2.51 -2.89 16.68
C CYS A 207 -3.01 -4.06 17.55
N PRO A 208 -3.27 -5.26 17.00
CA PRO A 208 -3.82 -6.39 17.76
C PRO A 208 -2.83 -6.95 18.79
N VAL A 209 -1.53 -6.68 18.63
CA VAL A 209 -0.49 -7.10 19.57
C VAL A 209 -0.08 -5.98 20.53
N ALA A 210 -0.88 -4.91 20.64
CA ALA A 210 -0.55 -3.76 21.49
C ALA A 210 -0.36 -4.14 22.97
N GLU A 211 -1.11 -5.13 23.47
CA GLU A 211 -1.03 -5.61 24.87
C GLU A 211 0.30 -6.30 25.18
N ALA A 212 0.96 -6.88 24.17
CA ALA A 212 2.26 -7.52 24.30
C ALA A 212 3.43 -6.58 23.91
N CYS A 213 3.14 -5.32 23.58
CA CYS A 213 4.10 -4.34 23.09
C CYS A 213 4.56 -3.39 24.20
N LEU A 214 5.69 -2.71 24.00
CA LEU A 214 6.19 -1.63 24.86
C LEU A 214 5.47 -0.28 24.63
N ARG A 215 4.29 -0.31 24.03
CA ARG A 215 3.47 0.88 23.77
C ARG A 215 3.05 1.52 25.10
N GLY A 216 3.15 2.84 25.21
CA GLY A 216 2.86 3.57 26.44
C GLY A 216 4.00 3.56 27.48
N ASP A 217 5.04 2.73 27.30
CA ASP A 217 6.23 2.76 28.15
C ASP A 217 7.16 3.92 27.74
N SER A 218 7.14 4.98 28.56
CA SER A 218 7.96 6.18 28.32
C SER A 218 9.47 5.92 28.42
N GLY A 219 9.90 4.90 29.17
CA GLY A 219 11.30 4.48 29.29
C GLY A 219 11.77 3.73 28.04
N ALA A 220 10.97 2.80 27.53
CA ALA A 220 11.23 2.12 26.27
C ALA A 220 11.31 3.12 25.11
N ARG A 221 10.36 4.07 25.04
CA ARG A 221 10.37 5.17 24.06
C ARG A 221 11.68 5.97 24.11
N ARG A 222 12.13 6.39 25.31
CA ARG A 222 13.37 7.15 25.48
C ARG A 222 14.61 6.35 25.05
N ARG A 223 14.70 5.06 25.41
CA ARG A 223 15.82 4.20 25.02
C ARG A 223 15.87 4.03 23.50
N LEU A 224 14.72 3.78 22.88
CA LEU A 224 14.60 3.67 21.42
C LEU A 224 15.13 4.92 20.72
N LEU A 225 14.67 6.10 21.13
CA LEU A 225 15.12 7.37 20.56
C LEU A 225 16.64 7.57 20.69
N ARG A 226 17.22 7.30 21.87
CA ARG A 226 18.67 7.44 22.08
C ARG A 226 19.48 6.47 21.22
N VAL A 227 19.02 5.23 21.09
CA VAL A 227 19.68 4.24 20.23
C VAL A 227 19.60 4.70 18.78
N THR A 228 18.42 5.11 18.30
CA THR A 228 18.26 5.63 16.94
C THR A 228 19.16 6.83 16.67
N GLU A 229 19.23 7.80 17.58
CA GLU A 229 20.05 9.01 17.45
C GLU A 229 21.54 8.66 17.37
N ARG A 230 22.02 7.82 18.30
CA ARG A 230 23.40 7.31 18.30
C ARG A 230 23.74 6.65 16.97
N LEU A 231 22.94 5.66 16.57
CA LEU A 231 23.17 4.92 15.32
C LEU A 231 23.12 5.85 14.10
N SER A 232 22.15 6.76 14.04
CA SER A 232 22.05 7.71 12.92
C SER A 232 23.29 8.61 12.81
N SER A 233 23.93 8.96 13.93
CA SER A 233 25.16 9.76 13.94
C SER A 233 26.43 8.97 13.57
N GLU A 234 26.46 7.68 13.89
CA GLU A 234 27.64 6.82 13.71
C GLU A 234 27.72 6.20 12.30
N THR A 235 26.59 6.15 11.58
CA THR A 235 26.51 5.39 10.33
C THR A 235 26.58 6.30 9.08
N SER A 236 27.79 6.59 8.56
CA SER A 236 28.02 7.33 7.29
C SER A 236 27.44 6.62 6.08
N PRO A 237 26.71 7.26 5.15
CA PRO A 237 26.01 6.56 4.06
C PRO A 237 26.98 5.69 3.24
N GLU A 238 26.79 4.37 3.31
CA GLU A 238 27.45 3.43 2.40
C GLU A 238 26.63 3.26 1.13
N PRO A 239 27.25 2.88 -0.01
CA PRO A 239 26.52 2.70 -1.25
C PRO A 239 25.38 1.69 -1.08
N SER A 240 24.17 2.15 -1.43
CA SER A 240 22.96 1.33 -1.48
C SER A 240 23.03 0.36 -2.66
N GLY A 241 23.20 -0.92 -2.38
CA GLY A 241 23.07 -2.02 -3.33
C GLY A 241 22.12 -3.09 -2.80
N LEU A 242 21.40 -3.75 -3.72
CA LEU A 242 20.58 -4.93 -3.41
C LEU A 242 21.48 -6.02 -2.83
N GLY A 243 21.18 -6.49 -1.62
CA GLY A 243 21.92 -7.60 -1.00
C GLY A 243 23.30 -7.26 -0.42
N ALA A 244 23.64 -5.98 -0.26
CA ALA A 244 24.84 -5.61 0.49
C ALA A 244 24.71 -6.08 1.96
N VAL A 245 25.76 -6.72 2.48
CA VAL A 245 25.81 -7.13 3.90
C VAL A 245 25.90 -5.87 4.76
N ARG A 246 24.75 -5.39 5.25
CA ARG A 246 24.66 -4.28 6.19
C ARG A 246 24.78 -4.79 7.62
N THR A 247 25.31 -3.98 8.52
CA THR A 247 25.22 -4.29 9.96
C THR A 247 23.76 -4.19 10.41
N ALA A 248 23.37 -4.97 11.43
CA ALA A 248 22.02 -4.89 12.01
C ALA A 248 21.66 -3.47 12.47
N GLU A 249 22.66 -2.71 12.93
CA GLU A 249 22.53 -1.29 13.31
C GLU A 249 22.18 -0.39 12.11
N ARG A 250 22.82 -0.57 10.95
CA ARG A 250 22.47 0.16 9.73
C ARG A 250 21.05 -0.18 9.28
N VAL A 251 20.71 -1.46 9.27
CA VAL A 251 19.40 -1.95 8.83
C VAL A 251 18.29 -1.40 9.72
N PHE A 252 18.54 -1.33 11.02
CA PHE A 252 17.65 -0.64 11.96
C PHE A 252 17.42 0.82 11.56
N VAL A 253 18.48 1.58 11.24
CA VAL A 253 18.38 3.00 10.86
C VAL A 253 17.65 3.17 9.52
N ASP A 254 17.95 2.33 8.54
CA ASP A 254 17.29 2.38 7.24
C ASP A 254 15.78 2.09 7.37
N LEU A 255 15.44 1.03 8.13
CA LEU A 255 14.05 0.69 8.43
C LEU A 255 13.36 1.80 9.22
N TRP A 256 14.03 2.40 10.20
CA TRP A 256 13.52 3.56 10.94
C TRP A 256 13.12 4.69 9.99
N ASN A 257 14.04 5.04 9.09
CA ASN A 257 13.90 6.13 8.14
C ASN A 257 12.90 5.89 7.03
N LEU A 258 12.48 4.65 6.76
CA LEU A 258 11.41 4.38 5.80
C LEU A 258 10.11 5.15 6.13
N GLY A 259 9.87 5.63 7.36
CA GLY A 259 8.71 6.49 7.67
C GLY A 259 8.97 8.00 7.68
N GLY A 260 10.21 8.45 7.42
CA GLY A 260 10.65 9.83 7.61
C GLY A 260 11.08 10.56 6.33
N ARG A 261 11.21 9.86 5.20
CA ARG A 261 11.67 10.40 3.92
C ARG A 261 10.56 11.13 3.11
N GLY A 262 9.60 11.77 3.77
CA GLY A 262 8.44 12.41 3.12
C GLY A 262 8.08 13.80 3.66
#